data_AF-A0A1F2P5P8-F1
#
_entry.id   AF-A0A1F2P5P8-F1
#
_cell.length_a   1.000
_cell.length_b   1.000
_cell.length_c   1.000
_cell.angle_alpha   90.00
_cell.angle_beta   90.00
_cell.angle_gamma   90.00
#
_symmetry.space_group_name_H-M   'P 1'
#
loop_
_entity.id
_entity.type
_entity.pdbx_description
1 polymer ?
#
loop_
_entity_poly.entity_id
_entity_poly.type
_entity_poly.pdbx_seq_one_letter_code
_entity_poly.pdbx_strand_id
1 'polypeptide(L)' 'MILEHDGSRELLMEEVVRILVEDDKIQLVGLLGERKEVKGRIKEVNLNRHEVIISD' A
#
# COMPACT_ATOMS: atom_id res chain seq x y z
N MET A 1 -4.87 1.99 -1.08
CA MET A 1 -3.61 1.79 -0.32
C MET A 1 -3.23 3.10 0.36
N ILE A 2 -2.86 3.05 1.63
CA ILE A 2 -2.54 4.23 2.43
C ILE A 2 -1.11 4.12 2.96
N LEU A 3 -0.33 5.19 2.89
CA LEU A 3 0.91 5.35 3.64
C LEU A 3 0.62 6.14 4.91
N GLU A 4 1.12 5.67 6.05
CA GLU A 4 1.06 6.37 7.32
C GLU A 4 2.48 6.73 7.78
N HIS A 5 2.78 8.03 7.83
CA HIS A 5 4.07 8.58 8.25
C HIS A 5 3.83 9.69 9.27
N ASP A 6 4.41 9.58 10.47
CA ASP A 6 4.29 10.58 11.56
C ASP A 6 2.84 11.01 11.86
N GLY A 7 1.91 10.04 11.82
CA GLY A 7 0.48 10.28 12.06
C GLY A 7 -0.27 10.94 10.90
N SER A 8 0.42 11.32 9.82
CA SER A 8 -0.19 11.73 8.56
C SER A 8 -0.54 10.50 7.72
N ARG A 9 -1.62 10.61 6.92
CA ARG A 9 -2.06 9.55 6.01
C ARG A 9 -2.12 10.08 4.59
N GLU A 10 -1.46 9.38 3.67
CA GLU A 10 -1.46 9.68 2.24
C GLU A 10 -2.08 8.52 1.45
N LEU A 11 -2.98 8.85 0.53
CA LEU A 11 -3.48 7.88 -0.45
C LEU A 11 -2.37 7.61 -1.48
N LEU A 12 -1.79 6.41 -1.43
CA LEU A 12 -0.74 6.04 -2.38
C LEU A 12 -1.30 5.66 -3.74
N MET A 13 -2.38 4.86 -3.74
CA MET A 13 -2.93 4.24 -4.94
C MET A 13 -4.33 3.67 -4.66
N GLU A 14 -5.26 3.90 -5.58
CA GLU A 14 -6.60 3.30 -5.59
C GLU A 14 -6.61 2.01 -6.45
N GLU A 15 -7.68 1.22 -6.34
CA GLU A 15 -7.92 0.05 -7.21
C GLU A 15 -6.76 -0.96 -7.30
N VAL A 16 -6.03 -1.15 -6.20
CA VAL A 16 -4.90 -2.10 -6.13
C VAL A 16 -5.41 -3.53 -6.11
N VAL A 17 -4.97 -4.33 -7.08
CA VAL A 17 -5.36 -5.73 -7.25
C VAL A 17 -4.27 -6.71 -6.83
N ARG A 18 -3.02 -6.26 -6.71
CA ARG A 18 -1.91 -7.08 -6.26
C ARG A 18 -0.89 -6.26 -5.48
N ILE A 19 -0.39 -6.86 -4.39
CA ILE A 19 0.69 -6.33 -3.56
C ILE A 19 1.80 -7.39 -3.54
N LEU A 20 3.02 -7.01 -3.87
CA LEU A 20 4.21 -7.85 -3.69
C LEU A 20 5.12 -7.20 -2.65
N VAL A 21 5.69 -8.02 -1.76
CA VAL A 21 6.57 -7.55 -0.70
C VAL A 21 7.89 -8.30 -0.81
N GLU A 22 8.98 -7.55 -0.93
CA GLU A 22 10.37 -8.03 -0.95
C GLU A 22 11.16 -7.18 0.05
N ASP A 23 11.49 -7.74 1.22
CA ASP A 23 12.11 -7.02 2.34
C ASP A 23 11.34 -5.75 2.76
N ASP A 24 11.94 -4.56 2.59
CA ASP A 24 11.34 -3.26 2.88
C ASP A 24 10.62 -2.65 1.66
N LYS A 25 10.62 -3.35 0.53
CA LYS A 25 10.06 -2.87 -0.73
C LYS A 25 8.68 -3.48 -0.97
N ILE A 26 7.69 -2.61 -1.16
CA ILE A 26 6.31 -2.99 -1.46
C ILE A 26 5.98 -2.47 -2.87
N GLN A 27 5.62 -3.41 -3.76
CA GLN A 27 5.13 -3.10 -5.10
C GLN A 27 3.60 -3.24 -5.15
N LEU A 28 2.94 -2.17 -5.55
CA LEU A 28 1.51 -2.10 -5.78
C LEU A 28 1.24 -2.21 -7.28
N VAL A 29 0.26 -3.04 -7.65
CA VAL A 29 -0.21 -3.16 -9.04
C VAL A 29 -1.70 -2.90 -9.06
N GLY A 30 -2.11 -1.94 -9.90
CA GLY A 30 -3.49 -1.55 -10.10
C GLY A 30 -4.20 -2.37 -11.15
N LEU A 31 -5.51 -2.17 -11.24
CA LEU A 31 -6.39 -2.90 -12.15
C LEU A 31 -5.97 -2.72 -13.62
N LEU A 32 -5.44 -1.56 -14.00
CA LEU A 32 -5.03 -1.25 -15.38
C LEU A 32 -3.55 -1.56 -15.64
N GLY A 33 -2.87 -2.22 -14.69
CA GLY A 33 -1.49 -2.68 -14.82
C GLY A 33 -0.44 -1.63 -14.44
N GLU A 34 -0.86 -0.44 -14.03
CA GLU A 34 0.02 0.58 -13.45
C GLU A 34 0.64 0.08 -12.14
N ARG A 35 1.87 0.54 -11.88
CA ARG A 35 2.69 0.04 -10.77
C ARG A 35 3.24 1.20 -9.96
N LYS A 36 3.25 1.03 -8.63
CA LYS A 36 3.89 1.96 -7.69
C LYS A 36 4.75 1.19 -6.71
N GLU A 37 5.95 1.69 -6.46
CA GLU A 37 6.86 1.12 -5.46
C GLU A 37 6.96 2.08 -4.27
N VAL A 38 6.93 1.51 -3.08
CA VAL A 38 6.97 2.22 -1.80
C VAL A 38 7.86 1.43 -0.85
N LYS A 39 8.64 2.12 -0.01
CA LYS A 39 9.36 1.50 1.09
C LYS A 39 8.49 1.49 2.34
N GLY A 40 8.59 0.43 3.14
CA GLY A 40 7.89 0.33 4.41
C GLY A 40 7.44 -1.10 4.71
N ARG A 41 6.53 -1.23 5.68
CA ARG A 41 5.96 -2.51 6.09
C ARG A 41 4.44 -2.41 6.11
N ILE A 42 3.77 -3.52 5.79
CA ILE A 42 2.31 -3.60 5.94
C ILE A 42 1.99 -3.55 7.43
N LYS A 43 1.28 -2.50 7.85
CA LYS A 43 0.84 -2.29 9.24
C LYS A 43 -0.52 -2.92 9.50
N GLU A 44 -1.46 -2.77 8.57
CA GLU A 44 -2.81 -3.30 8.69
C GLU A 44 -3.37 -3.68 7.31
N VAL A 45 -4.11 -4.79 7.25
CA VAL A 45 -4.97 -5.14 6.12
C VAL A 45 -6.40 -5.19 6.65
N ASN A 46 -7.25 -4.27 6.18
CA ASN A 46 -8.63 -4.15 6.59
C ASN A 46 -9.57 -4.43 5.42
N LEU A 47 -10.03 -5.68 5.31
CA LEU A 47 -10.87 -6.11 4.19
C LEU A 47 -12.29 -5.53 4.27
N ASN A 48 -12.80 -5.25 5.48
CA ASN A 48 -14.12 -4.61 5.64
C ASN A 48 -14.12 -3.18 5.07
N ARG A 49 -13.00 -2.47 5.21
CA ARG A 49 -12.82 -1.10 4.70
C ARG A 49 -12.15 -1.05 3.33
N HIS A 50 -11.79 -2.19 2.74
CA HIS A 50 -11.01 -2.28 1.49
C HIS A 50 -9.70 -1.47 1.54
N GLU A 51 -9.03 -1.47 2.68
CA GLU A 51 -7.82 -0.69 2.93
C GLU A 51 -6.64 -1.57 3.33
N VAL A 52 -5.45 -1.13 2.93
CA VAL A 52 -4.18 -1.61 3.45
C VAL A 52 -3.35 -0.39 3.82
N ILE A 53 -2.78 -0.42 5.02
CA ILE A 53 -1.95 0.65 5.58
C ILE A 53 -0.50 0.17 5.57
N ILE A 54 0.38 0.97 4.98
CA ILE A 54 1.82 0.82 5.01
C ILE A 54 2.38 1.85 5.99
N SER A 55 3.33 1.47 6.83
CA SER A 55 4.11 2.39 7.67
C SER A 55 5.58 2.33 7.29
N ASP A 56 6.22 3.49 7.23
CA ASP A 56 7.67 3.65 7.04
C ASP A 56 8.42 3.98 8.34
#